data_AF-A0A1V5K4B0-F1
#
_entry.id   AF-A0A1V5K4B0-F1
#
_cell.length_a   1.000
_cell.length_b   1.000
_cell.length_c   1.000
_cell.angle_alpha   90.00
_cell.angle_beta   90.00
_cell.angle_gamma   90.00
#
_symmetry.space_group_name_H-M   'P 1'
#
loop_
_entity.id
_entity.type
_entity.pdbx_description
1 polymer ?
#
loop_
_entity_poly.entity_id
_entity_poly.type
_entity_poly.pdbx_seq_one_letter_code
_entity_poly.pdbx_strand_id
1 'polypeptide(L)' 'MPETQAVARLLAEHPIYLKAISCGAVFMGANTYIGNAPNFMVRSIAEEAGVKMPSFFGYMLYSLLVLIPLFVLTTLIFF' A
#
# COMPACT_ATOMS: atom_id res chain seq x y z
N MET A 1 -27.10 13.58 5.83
CA MET A 1 -26.90 12.58 6.91
C MET A 1 -25.55 12.85 7.57
N PRO A 2 -25.40 12.61 8.87
CA PRO A 2 -24.10 12.64 9.55
C PRO A 2 -23.14 11.57 9.02
N GLU A 3 -21.84 11.86 8.99
CA GLU A 3 -20.80 10.95 8.46
C GLU A 3 -20.80 9.58 9.16
N THR A 4 -20.96 9.55 10.48
CA THR A 4 -21.03 8.31 11.26
C THR A 4 -22.16 7.38 10.78
N GLN A 5 -23.31 7.95 10.39
CA GLN A 5 -24.43 7.17 9.86
C GLN A 5 -24.16 6.70 8.43
N ALA A 6 -23.49 7.52 7.61
CA ALA A 6 -23.09 7.14 6.25
C ALA A 6 -22.08 5.98 6.27
N VAL A 7 -21.08 6.03 7.15
CA VAL A 7 -20.09 4.95 7.32
C VAL A 7 -20.76 3.68 7.82
N ALA A 8 -21.60 3.75 8.86
CA ALA A 8 -22.31 2.58 9.37
C ALA A 8 -23.16 1.90 8.27
N ARG A 9 -23.81 2.70 7.43
CA ARG A 9 -24.60 2.21 6.30
C ARG A 9 -23.73 1.58 5.21
N LEU A 10 -22.60 2.19 4.85
CA LEU A 10 -21.62 1.62 3.92
C LEU A 10 -21.13 0.24 4.39
N LEU A 11 -20.81 0.13 5.69
CA LEU A 11 -20.34 -1.12 6.29
C LEU A 11 -21.40 -2.23 6.24
N ALA A 12 -22.67 -1.89 6.48
CA ALA A 12 -23.77 -2.85 6.50
C ALA A 12 -24.27 -3.25 5.12
N GLU A 13 -24.43 -2.28 4.21
CA GLU A 13 -25.06 -2.50 2.90
C GLU A 13 -24.03 -2.81 1.80
N HIS A 14 -22.78 -2.37 1.96
CA HIS A 14 -21.75 -2.48 0.93
C HIS A 14 -20.38 -2.96 1.46
N PRO A 15 -20.30 -4.16 2.07
CA PRO A 15 -19.06 -4.69 2.64
C PRO A 15 -17.93 -4.87 1.61
N ILE A 16 -18.27 -5.01 0.32
CA ILE A 16 -17.29 -5.13 -0.77
C ILE A 16 -16.41 -3.89 -0.91
N TYR A 17 -16.96 -2.69 -0.69
CA TYR A 17 -16.19 -1.44 -0.77
C TYR A 17 -15.23 -1.32 0.40
N LEU A 18 -15.63 -1.75 1.59
CA LEU A 18 -14.73 -1.81 2.74
C LEU A 18 -13.56 -2.74 2.47
N LYS A 19 -13.82 -3.95 1.93
CA LYS A 19 -12.76 -4.89 1.53
C LYS A 19 -11.82 -4.25 0.51
N ALA A 20 -12.36 -3.62 -0.53
CA ALA A 20 -11.56 -2.96 -1.57
C ALA A 20 -10.69 -1.82 -1.01
N ILE A 21 -11.25 -0.95 -0.16
CA ILE A 21 -10.51 0.16 0.45
C ILE A 21 -9.43 -0.39 1.40
N SER A 22 -9.76 -1.37 2.24
CA SER A 22 -8.83 -1.97 3.19
C SER A 22 -7.64 -2.62 2.48
N CYS A 23 -7.91 -3.48 1.50
CA CYS A 23 -6.85 -4.14 0.74
C CYS A 23 -6.06 -3.15 -0.13
N GLY A 24 -6.73 -2.17 -0.75
CA GLY A 24 -6.08 -1.12 -1.54
C GLY A 24 -5.12 -0.27 -0.70
N ALA A 25 -5.52 0.13 0.51
CA ALA A 25 -4.67 0.89 1.41
C ALA A 25 -3.38 0.12 1.77
N VAL A 26 -3.49 -1.19 2.03
CA VAL A 26 -2.34 -2.05 2.35
C VAL A 26 -1.44 -2.25 1.14
N PHE A 27 -2.00 -2.64 -0.01
CA PHE A 27 -1.22 -2.94 -1.21
C PHE A 27 -0.50 -1.71 -1.77
N MET A 28 -1.10 -0.52 -1.66
CA MET A 28 -0.51 0.69 -2.25
C MET A 28 0.63 1.29 -1.43
N GLY A 29 0.70 1.01 -0.13
CA GLY A 29 1.72 1.58 0.76
C GLY A 29 3.15 1.14 0.45
N ALA A 30 3.35 -0.02 -0.18
CA ALA A 30 4.68 -0.56 -0.47
C ALA A 30 5.30 -0.05 -1.78
N ASN A 31 4.55 0.67 -2.63
CA ASN A 31 5.04 1.08 -3.95
C ASN A 31 6.15 2.14 -3.89
N THR A 32 6.25 2.91 -2.80
CA THR A 32 7.22 4.00 -2.64
C THR A 32 7.83 4.06 -1.23
N TYR A 33 8.96 4.75 -1.08
CA TYR A 33 9.57 5.03 0.23
C TYR A 33 8.70 5.91 1.13
N ILE A 34 7.84 6.74 0.56
CA ILE A 34 6.92 7.61 1.33
C ILE A 34 5.53 6.98 1.49
N GLY A 35 5.31 5.79 0.92
CA GLY A 35 4.01 5.15 0.89
C GLY A 35 3.54 4.68 2.27
N ASN A 36 4.47 4.44 3.19
CA ASN A 36 4.18 4.20 4.61
C ASN A 36 5.35 4.62 5.51
N ALA A 37 5.07 4.81 6.80
CA ALA A 37 6.07 5.24 7.77
C ALA A 37 7.26 4.26 7.93
N PRO A 38 7.05 2.92 8.00
CA PRO A 38 8.16 1.97 8.06
C PRO A 38 9.13 2.06 6.86
N ASN A 39 8.65 2.17 5.63
CA ASN A 39 9.48 2.29 4.44
C ASN A 39 10.33 3.56 4.47
N PHE A 40 9.73 4.66 4.92
CA PHE A 40 10.42 5.93 5.05
C PHE A 40 11.54 5.85 6.10
N MET A 41 11.26 5.21 7.23
CA MET A 41 12.24 4.94 8.29
C MET A 41 13.42 4.10 7.78
N VAL A 42 13.14 2.99 7.09
CA VAL A 42 14.19 2.12 6.53
C VAL A 42 15.05 2.88 5.52
N ARG A 43 14.44 3.73 4.69
CA ARG A 43 15.18 4.59 3.75
C ARG A 43 16.12 5.53 4.51
N SER A 44 15.66 6.21 5.54
CA SER A 44 16.49 7.14 6.32
C SER A 44 17.67 6.43 6.98
N ILE A 45 17.46 5.25 7.57
CA ILE A 45 18.53 4.44 8.17
C ILE A 45 19.58 4.04 7.11
N ALA A 46 19.14 3.64 5.92
CA ALA A 46 20.05 3.27 4.83
C ALA A 46 20.85 4.49 4.33
N GLU A 47 20.23 5.65 4.19
CA GLU A 47 20.91 6.91 3.83
C GLU A 47 21.95 7.32 4.88
N GLU A 48 21.60 7.23 6.18
CA GLU A 48 22.52 7.50 7.30
C GLU A 48 23.71 6.52 7.32
N ALA A 49 23.50 5.26 6.93
CA ALA A 49 24.56 4.26 6.80
C ALA A 49 25.43 4.44 5.54
N GLY A 50 25.20 5.48 4.73
CA GLY A 50 25.96 5.75 3.51
C GLY A 50 25.53 4.90 2.29
N VAL A 51 24.41 4.20 2.36
CA VAL A 51 23.86 3.44 1.24
C VAL A 51 23.15 4.40 0.27
N LYS A 52 23.56 4.37 -1.00
CA LYS A 52 22.88 5.17 -2.04
C LYS A 52 21.51 4.59 -2.34
N MET A 53 20.47 5.27 -1.86
CA MET A 53 19.10 4.93 -2.17
C MET A 53 18.72 5.36 -3.59
N PRO A 54 17.92 4.56 -4.32
CA PRO A 54 17.42 4.95 -5.64
C PRO A 54 16.49 6.16 -5.55
N SER A 55 16.33 6.86 -6.68
CA SER A 55 15.36 7.95 -6.80
C SER A 55 13.93 7.44 -6.61
N PHE A 56 12.99 8.35 -6.33
CA PHE A 56 11.58 8.01 -6.12
C PHE A 56 11.01 7.10 -7.23
N PHE A 57 11.17 7.50 -8.49
CA PHE A 57 10.71 6.71 -9.64
C PHE A 57 11.56 5.45 -9.89
N GLY A 58 12.84 5.48 -9.54
CA GLY A 58 13.70 4.29 -9.60
C GLY A 58 13.23 3.20 -8.65
N TYR A 59 12.85 3.56 -7.43
CA TYR A 59 12.25 2.62 -6.49
C TYR A 59 10.88 2.14 -6.93
N MET A 60 10.03 3.01 -7.50
CA MET A 60 8.73 2.59 -8.02
C MET A 60 8.86 1.50 -9.08
N LEU A 61 9.82 1.64 -10.00
CA LEU A 61 10.04 0.60 -11.01
C LEU A 61 10.47 -0.72 -10.36
N TYR A 62 11.41 -0.65 -9.41
CA TYR A 62 11.87 -1.82 -8.66
C TYR A 62 10.73 -2.48 -7.86
N SER A 63 9.94 -1.70 -7.13
CA SER A 63 8.85 -2.19 -6.30
C SER A 63 7.76 -2.84 -7.16
N LEU A 64 7.37 -2.24 -8.28
CA LEU A 64 6.36 -2.82 -9.18
C LEU A 64 6.80 -4.16 -9.76
N LEU A 65 8.08 -4.34 -10.11
CA LEU A 65 8.60 -5.62 -10.61
C LEU A 65 8.45 -6.76 -9.59
N VAL A 66 8.54 -6.44 -8.29
CA VAL A 66 8.38 -7.41 -7.20
C VAL A 66 6.90 -7.56 -6.79
N LEU A 67 6.19 -6.44 -6.68
CA LEU A 67 4.83 -6.38 -6.15
C LEU A 67 3.79 -6.87 -7.14
N ILE A 68 3.94 -6.63 -8.45
CA ILE A 68 2.96 -7.10 -9.46
C ILE A 68 2.81 -8.64 -9.42
N PRO A 69 3.89 -9.45 -9.46
CA PRO A 69 3.77 -10.90 -9.29
C PRO A 69 3.08 -11.30 -7.99
N LEU A 70 3.40 -10.64 -6.87
CA LEU A 70 2.79 -10.91 -5.58
C LEU A 70 1.31 -10.54 -5.56
N PHE A 71 0.92 -9.43 -6.18
CA PHE A 71 -0.47 -9.02 -6.30
C PHE A 71 -1.26 -10.00 -7.15
N VAL A 72 -0.72 -10.47 -8.28
CA VAL A 72 -1.36 -11.52 -9.10
C VAL A 72 -1.60 -12.78 -8.26
N LEU A 73 -0.58 -13.26 -7.54
CA LEU A 73 -0.71 -14.44 -6.69
C LEU A 73 -1.73 -14.22 -5.56
N THR A 74 -1.68 -13.08 -4.90
CA THR A 74 -2.60 -12.72 -3.81
C THR A 74 -4.04 -12.63 -4.33
N THR A 75 -4.24 -12.07 -5.51
CA THR A 75 -5.55 -12.05 -6.17
C THR A 75 -6.04 -13.46 -6.44
N LEU A 76 -5.25 -14.33 -7.08
CA LEU A 76 -5.68 -15.68 -7.43
C LEU A 76 -5.99 -16.58 -6.22
N ILE A 77 -5.35 -16.35 -5.08
CA ILE A 77 -5.52 -17.19 -3.88
C ILE A 77 -6.65 -16.68 -2.97
N PHE A 78 -6.82 -15.36 -2.85
CA PHE A 78 -7.68 -14.75 -1.82
C PHE A 78 -8.88 -13.95 -2.35
N PHE A 79 -9.00 -13.74 -3.66
CA PHE A 79 -10.08 -12.98 -4.29
C PHE A 79 -10.72 -13.77 -5.43
#